data_AF-A0AAW9BPK4-F1
#
_entry.id   AF-A0AAW9BPK4-F1
#
_cell.length_a   1.000
_cell.length_b   1.000
_cell.length_c   1.000
_cell.angle_alpha   90.00
_cell.angle_beta   90.00
_cell.angle_gamma   90.00
#
_symmetry.space_group_name_H-M   'P 1'
#
loop_
_entity.id
_entity.type
_entity.pdbx_description
1 polymer ?
#
loop_
_entity_poly.entity_id
_entity_poly.type
_entity_poly.pdbx_seq_one_letter_code
_entity_poly.pdbx_strand_id
1 'polypeptide(L)'
;MKRLLLLLCSLVSFSAFAAPKSDLWPYWQQLNQANQTQISHQEWQQLLDNYLVEQGENTLFRYSQVTSVDKTKLKQYIQRLAKLDPLQYS
;
A
#
# COMPACT_ATOMS: atom_id res chain seq x y z
N MET A 1 52.78 10.64 16.75
CA MET A 1 51.78 9.84 17.51
C MET A 1 50.33 10.30 17.28
N LYS A 2 49.98 11.58 17.54
CA LYS A 2 48.59 12.08 17.37
C LYS A 2 47.99 11.90 15.97
N ARG A 3 48.79 12.10 14.90
CA ARG A 3 48.36 11.89 13.51
C ARG A 3 48.07 10.41 13.19
N LEU A 4 48.85 9.50 13.79
CA LEU A 4 48.68 8.06 13.64
C LEU A 4 47.40 7.59 14.35
N LEU A 5 47.12 8.15 15.53
CA LEU A 5 45.89 7.91 16.28
C LEU A 5 44.65 8.39 15.51
N LEU A 6 44.70 9.58 14.91
CA LEU A 6 43.60 10.11 14.09
C LEU A 6 43.33 9.25 12.85
N LEU A 7 44.39 8.79 12.17
CA LEU A 7 44.27 7.84 11.06
C LEU A 7 43.63 6.52 11.51
N LEU A 8 44.03 6.00 12.67
CA LEU A 8 43.44 4.79 13.24
C LEU A 8 41.95 4.97 13.55
N CYS A 9 41.56 6.09 14.15
CA CYS A 9 40.15 6.39 14.42
C CYS A 9 39.33 6.51 13.12
N SER A 10 39.86 7.12 12.05
CA SER A 10 39.13 7.22 10.78
C SER A 10 38.85 5.89 10.10
N LEU A 11 39.71 4.88 10.31
CA LEU A 11 39.55 3.54 9.71
C LEU A 11 38.40 2.76 10.35
N VAL A 12 38.09 3.01 11.62
CA VAL A 12 37.05 2.29 12.36
C VAL A 12 35.65 2.88 12.13
N SER A 13 35.57 4.15 11.72
CA SER A 13 34.30 4.88 11.50
C SER A 13 33.44 4.37 10.33
N PHE A 14 33.96 3.51 9.44
CA PHE A 14 33.21 2.96 8.29
C PHE A 14 32.36 1.72 8.64
N SER A 15 32.35 1.30 9.90
CA SER A 15 31.58 0.16 10.39
C SER A 15 30.10 0.53 10.57
N ALA A 16 29.42 0.95 9.51
CA ALA A 16 27.97 1.13 9.54
C ALA A 16 27.32 -0.25 9.51
N PHE A 17 26.74 -0.67 10.64
CA PHE A 17 25.85 -1.83 10.69
C PHE A 17 24.58 -1.49 9.90
N ALA A 18 24.57 -1.84 8.62
CA ALA A 18 23.36 -1.81 7.82
C ALA A 18 22.30 -2.70 8.48
N ALA A 19 21.03 -2.32 8.36
CA ALA A 19 19.95 -3.19 8.78
C ALA A 19 20.11 -4.56 8.08
N PRO A 20 19.81 -5.68 8.77
CA PRO A 20 19.79 -7.00 8.14
C PRO A 20 19.01 -6.94 6.84
N LYS A 21 19.53 -7.58 5.78
CA LYS A 21 18.84 -7.70 4.51
C LYS A 21 17.43 -8.24 4.78
N SER A 22 16.41 -7.65 4.16
CA SER A 22 15.05 -8.16 4.30
C SER A 22 15.00 -9.59 3.74
N ASP A 23 14.63 -10.53 4.60
CA ASP A 23 14.34 -11.89 4.18
C ASP A 23 12.98 -11.89 3.48
N LEU A 24 12.97 -12.42 2.25
CA LEU A 24 11.74 -12.54 1.49
C LEU A 24 10.87 -13.62 2.14
N TRP A 25 9.68 -13.23 2.61
CA TRP A 25 8.75 -14.16 3.24
C TRP A 25 8.35 -15.25 2.25
N PRO A 26 8.61 -16.55 2.52
CA PRO A 26 8.30 -17.64 1.58
C PRO A 26 6.84 -17.68 1.10
N TYR A 27 5.91 -17.11 1.86
CA TYR A 27 4.51 -16.94 1.48
C TYR A 27 4.33 -16.28 0.10
N TRP A 28 5.11 -15.24 -0.20
CA TRP A 28 4.98 -14.47 -1.45
C TRP A 28 5.68 -15.13 -2.65
N GLN A 29 6.45 -16.20 -2.46
CA GLN A 29 7.13 -16.89 -3.56
C GLN A 29 6.17 -17.62 -4.50
N GLN A 30 4.94 -17.88 -4.04
CA GLN A 30 3.89 -18.58 -4.80
C GLN A 30 3.06 -17.65 -5.70
N LEU A 31 3.41 -16.35 -5.76
CA LEU A 31 2.71 -15.36 -6.55
C LEU A 31 2.60 -15.76 -8.03
N ASN A 32 1.38 -15.80 -8.55
CA ASN A 32 1.12 -16.10 -9.96
C ASN A 32 1.28 -14.84 -10.82
N GLN A 33 2.53 -14.53 -11.20
CA GLN A 33 2.85 -13.37 -12.06
C GLN A 33 2.26 -13.45 -13.48
N ALA A 34 1.78 -14.62 -13.91
CA ALA A 34 1.17 -14.80 -15.23
C ALA A 34 -0.31 -14.40 -15.26
N ASN A 35 -0.96 -14.23 -14.10
CA ASN A 35 -2.35 -13.86 -14.05
C ASN A 35 -2.54 -12.37 -14.34
N GLN A 36 -3.18 -12.05 -15.46
CA GLN A 36 -3.50 -10.69 -15.90
C GLN A 36 -4.93 -10.26 -15.54
N THR A 37 -5.63 -11.04 -14.71
CA THR A 37 -7.00 -10.74 -14.31
C THR A 37 -7.03 -9.43 -13.53
N GLN A 38 -7.74 -8.44 -14.04
CA GLN A 38 -7.94 -7.18 -13.35
C GLN A 38 -9.11 -7.27 -12.37
N ILE A 39 -8.90 -6.76 -11.17
CA ILE A 39 -9.96 -6.65 -10.17
C ILE A 39 -10.78 -5.42 -10.50
N SER A 40 -12.09 -5.59 -10.73
CA SER A 40 -12.98 -4.45 -10.94
C SER A 40 -13.15 -3.66 -9.65
N HIS A 41 -12.96 -2.34 -9.77
CA HIS A 41 -13.19 -1.32 -8.73
C HIS A 41 -14.36 -0.40 -9.08
N GLN A 42 -15.25 -0.82 -9.97
CA GLN A 42 -16.36 0.00 -10.46
C GLN A 42 -17.31 0.44 -9.35
N GLU A 43 -17.61 -0.42 -8.36
CA GLU A 43 -18.50 -0.06 -7.25
C GLU A 43 -17.89 1.03 -6.35
N TRP A 44 -16.55 1.03 -6.22
CA TRP A 44 -15.82 2.10 -5.54
C TRP A 44 -15.88 3.40 -6.34
N GLN A 45 -15.63 3.32 -7.66
CA GLN A 45 -15.72 4.49 -8.53
C GLN A 45 -17.11 5.13 -8.49
N GLN A 46 -18.17 4.33 -8.56
CA GLN A 46 -19.56 4.81 -8.45
C GLN A 46 -19.84 5.51 -7.13
N LEU A 47 -19.26 5.03 -6.02
CA LEU A 47 -19.35 5.73 -4.73
C LEU A 47 -18.68 7.10 -4.83
N LEU A 48 -17.47 7.16 -5.38
CA LEU A 48 -16.74 8.42 -5.53
C LEU A 48 -17.47 9.41 -6.44
N ASP A 49 -17.98 8.96 -7.59
CA ASP A 49 -18.73 9.79 -8.53
C ASP A 49 -19.96 10.43 -7.86
N ASN A 50 -20.61 9.70 -6.94
CA ASN A 50 -21.80 10.16 -6.25
C ASN A 50 -21.51 11.08 -5.05
N TYR A 51 -20.34 10.97 -4.42
CA TYR A 51 -20.08 11.59 -3.12
C TYR A 51 -18.90 12.55 -3.08
N LEU A 52 -18.05 12.59 -4.11
CA LEU A 52 -17.02 13.61 -4.24
C LEU A 52 -17.58 14.93 -4.74
N VAL A 53 -17.02 16.01 -4.20
CA VAL A 53 -17.23 17.38 -4.65
C VAL A 53 -15.92 18.12 -4.72
N GLU A 54 -15.81 19.02 -5.67
CA GLU A 54 -14.74 20.00 -5.71
C GLU A 54 -15.17 21.26 -4.95
N GLN A 55 -14.29 21.76 -4.08
CA GLN A 55 -14.48 23.00 -3.34
C GLN A 55 -13.15 23.76 -3.31
N GLY A 56 -13.02 24.73 -4.23
CA GLY A 56 -11.74 25.41 -4.49
C GLY A 56 -10.70 24.40 -4.97
N GLU A 57 -9.53 24.41 -4.34
CA GLU A 57 -8.42 23.50 -4.65
C GLU A 57 -8.56 22.10 -4.00
N ASN A 58 -9.69 21.81 -3.35
CA ASN A 58 -9.89 20.57 -2.61
C ASN A 58 -10.95 19.67 -3.25
N THR A 59 -10.71 18.37 -3.17
CA THR A 59 -11.74 17.34 -3.41
C THR A 59 -12.20 16.79 -2.06
N LEU A 60 -13.49 16.96 -1.75
CA LEU A 60 -14.09 16.58 -0.46
C LEU A 60 -15.10 15.45 -0.65
N PHE A 61 -15.30 14.64 0.38
CA PHE A 61 -16.28 13.55 0.40
C PHE A 61 -17.49 13.90 1.27
N ARG A 62 -18.71 13.78 0.72
CA ARG A 62 -19.97 14.12 1.41
C ARG A 62 -20.46 12.99 2.33
N TYR A 63 -19.76 12.75 3.44
CA TYR A 63 -20.10 11.68 4.38
C TYR A 63 -21.55 11.71 4.88
N SER A 64 -22.11 12.89 5.15
CA SER A 64 -23.49 13.03 5.65
C SER A 64 -24.56 12.66 4.61
N GLN A 65 -24.21 12.60 3.32
CA GLN A 65 -25.13 12.29 2.24
C GLN A 65 -25.14 10.80 1.89
N VAL A 66 -24.21 10.00 2.44
CA VAL A 66 -24.10 8.57 2.10
C VAL A 66 -25.34 7.83 2.57
N THR A 67 -26.07 7.27 1.61
CA THR A 67 -27.29 6.51 1.88
C THR A 67 -26.96 5.16 2.52
N SER A 68 -27.94 4.58 3.21
CA SER A 68 -27.84 3.21 3.75
C SER A 68 -27.63 2.16 2.64
N VAL A 69 -28.22 2.39 1.47
CA VAL A 69 -28.08 1.55 0.29
C VAL A 69 -26.62 1.56 -0.20
N ASP A 70 -26.03 2.74 -0.39
CA ASP A 70 -24.66 2.83 -0.90
C ASP A 70 -23.63 2.39 0.14
N LYS A 71 -23.90 2.60 1.43
CA LYS A 71 -23.11 1.99 2.51
C LYS A 71 -23.12 0.46 2.44
N THR A 72 -24.26 -0.13 2.10
CA THR A 72 -24.38 -1.58 1.92
C THR A 72 -23.59 -2.06 0.70
N LYS A 73 -23.66 -1.35 -0.43
CA LYS A 73 -22.86 -1.65 -1.62
C LYS A 73 -21.36 -1.57 -1.33
N LEU A 74 -20.91 -0.52 -0.63
CA LEU A 74 -19.51 -0.38 -0.22
C LEU A 74 -19.06 -1.55 0.66
N LYS A 75 -19.89 -1.97 1.62
CA LYS A 75 -19.61 -3.12 2.47
C LYS A 75 -19.46 -4.41 1.64
N GLN A 76 -20.36 -4.64 0.68
CA GLN A 76 -20.30 -5.81 -0.21
C GLN A 76 -19.04 -5.80 -1.07
N TYR A 77 -18.66 -4.63 -1.62
CA TYR A 77 -17.41 -4.44 -2.36
C TYR A 77 -16.18 -4.80 -1.52
N ILE A 78 -16.07 -4.28 -0.29
CA ILE A 78 -14.96 -4.59 0.61
C ILE A 78 -14.94 -6.09 0.96
N GLN A 79 -16.10 -6.69 1.23
CA GLN A 79 -16.21 -8.13 1.49
C GLN A 79 -15.80 -8.99 0.30
N ARG A 80 -16.09 -8.54 -0.93
CA ARG A 80 -15.62 -9.20 -2.16
C ARG A 80 -14.10 -9.14 -2.26
N LEU A 81 -13.50 -7.98 -2.05
CA LEU A 81 -12.04 -7.81 -2.09
C LEU A 81 -11.32 -8.61 -1.01
N ALA A 82 -11.84 -8.62 0.22
CA ALA A 82 -11.23 -9.32 1.35
C ALA A 82 -11.19 -10.85 1.18
N LYS A 83 -11.97 -11.41 0.23
CA LYS A 83 -11.97 -12.83 -0.10
C LYS A 83 -11.01 -13.19 -1.23
N LEU A 84 -10.42 -12.20 -1.91
CA LEU A 84 -9.47 -12.46 -2.97
C LEU A 84 -8.15 -12.92 -2.35
N ASP A 85 -7.57 -13.97 -2.92
CA ASP A 85 -6.21 -14.39 -2.59
C ASP A 85 -5.22 -13.47 -3.34
N PRO A 86 -4.43 -12.64 -2.63
CA PRO A 86 -3.48 -11.75 -3.28
C PRO A 86 -2.38 -12.50 -4.04
N LEU A 87 -2.14 -13.79 -3.78
CA LEU A 87 -1.17 -14.59 -4.51
C LEU A 87 -1.62 -14.89 -5.94
N GLN A 88 -2.91 -14.73 -6.26
CA GLN A 88 -3.45 -14.97 -7.59
C GLN A 88 -3.40 -13.75 -8.51
N TYR A 89 -2.98 -12.57 -8.04
CA TYR A 89 -3.02 -11.33 -8.80
C TYR A 89 -1.65 -10.64 -8.76
N SER A 90 -1.27 -9.94 -9.83
CA SER A 90 -0.01 -9.18 -9.93
C SER A 90 -0.22 -7.77 -10.44
#